data_AF-A0A1F9XSH2-F1
#
_entry.id   AF-A0A1F9XSH2-F1
#
_cell.length_a   1.000
_cell.length_b   1.000
_cell.length_c   1.000
_cell.angle_alpha   90.00
_cell.angle_beta   90.00
_cell.angle_gamma   90.00
#
_symmetry.space_group_name_H-M   'P 1'
#
loop_
_entity.id
_entity.type
_entity.pdbx_description
1 polymer ?
#
loop_
_entity_poly.entity_id
_entity_poly.type
_entity_poly.pdbx_seq_one_letter_code
_entity_poly.pdbx_strand_id
1 'polypeptide(L)'
;MNSWEVEKPSPGDNEVLIRVRATPVSFGDTLVWNFREVSPRKFHMPFLFWLIGKIYFGFTKSRIPILGSEFSGEVDAVDKDVTRFRKGDQVFGYLGPAMGAYAEYLRIPEKGVLAHKLVNMSYEEAAGDPLVTIISSHYKTPYRLPELFPHVGL
;
A
#
# COMPACT_ATOMS: atom_id res chain seq x y z
N MET A 1 28.00 -7.21 9.42
CA MET A 1 27.64 -6.46 8.20
C MET A 1 26.14 -6.28 8.25
N ASN A 2 25.70 -5.05 8.50
CA ASN A 2 24.33 -4.74 8.95
C ASN A 2 23.34 -4.74 7.78
N SER A 3 22.09 -5.02 8.12
CA SER A 3 20.94 -5.30 7.26
C SER A 3 20.64 -4.24 6.19
N TRP A 4 20.73 -4.63 4.92
CA TRP A 4 19.92 -4.12 3.79
C TRP A 4 19.82 -2.60 3.61
N GLU A 5 20.93 -1.88 3.59
CA GLU A 5 20.95 -0.46 3.24
C GLU A 5 20.79 -0.28 1.73
N VAL A 6 19.84 0.56 1.32
CA VAL A 6 19.55 0.88 -0.09
C VAL A 6 19.59 2.41 -0.24
N GLU A 7 20.09 2.89 -1.38
CA GLU A 7 20.17 4.31 -1.66
C GLU A 7 18.79 4.97 -1.60
N LYS A 8 18.70 6.14 -0.94
CA LYS A 8 17.46 6.92 -0.88
C LYS A 8 17.06 7.32 -2.31
N PRO A 9 15.87 6.92 -2.79
CA PRO A 9 15.47 7.22 -4.14
C PRO A 9 15.05 8.69 -4.28
N SER A 10 15.25 9.28 -5.46
CA SER A 10 14.64 10.55 -5.86
C SER A 10 13.26 10.30 -6.51
N PRO A 11 12.27 11.19 -6.35
CA PRO A 11 11.02 11.06 -7.11
C PRO A 11 11.29 10.93 -8.61
N GLY A 12 10.62 9.99 -9.29
CA GLY A 12 10.55 9.98 -10.75
C GLY A 12 9.47 10.92 -11.28
N ASP A 13 9.29 10.97 -12.60
CA ASP A 13 8.31 11.84 -13.26
C ASP A 13 6.89 11.61 -12.72
N ASN A 14 6.22 12.68 -12.27
CA ASN A 14 4.90 12.64 -11.63
C ASN A 14 4.82 11.74 -10.38
N GLU A 15 5.94 11.44 -9.73
CA GLU A 15 5.97 10.67 -8.49
C GLU A 15 6.15 11.54 -7.25
N VAL A 16 5.73 10.96 -6.13
CA VAL A 16 5.90 11.50 -4.80
C VAL A 16 6.84 10.58 -4.03
N LEU A 17 7.86 11.15 -3.39
CA LEU A 17 8.71 10.45 -2.45
C LEU A 17 8.12 10.56 -1.05
N ILE A 18 7.85 9.41 -0.45
CA ILE A 18 7.28 9.30 0.88
C ILE A 18 8.34 8.82 1.85
N ARG A 19 8.45 9.48 3.00
CA ARG A 19 9.08 8.95 4.20
C ARG A 19 8.06 8.11 4.96
N VAL A 20 8.26 6.80 4.99
CA VAL A 20 7.35 5.86 5.65
C VAL A 20 7.45 6.03 7.16
N ARG A 21 6.29 6.08 7.83
CA ARG A 21 6.18 6.17 9.29
C ARG A 21 5.61 4.89 9.88
N ALA A 22 4.66 4.26 9.20
CA ALA A 22 4.11 2.97 9.57
C ALA A 22 3.72 2.16 8.32
N THR A 23 3.78 0.83 8.46
CA THR A 23 3.39 -0.14 7.44
C THR A 23 2.97 -1.43 8.16
N PRO A 24 1.83 -2.03 7.80
CA PRO A 24 1.35 -3.22 8.47
C PRO A 24 1.99 -4.48 7.88
N VAL A 25 1.93 -5.56 8.65
CA VAL A 25 2.20 -6.91 8.14
C VAL A 25 0.89 -7.58 7.80
N SER A 26 0.76 -7.98 6.53
CA SER A 26 -0.47 -8.54 5.99
C SER A 26 -0.26 -9.98 5.53
N PHE A 27 -1.37 -10.71 5.35
CA PHE A 27 -1.32 -12.03 4.71
C PHE A 27 -0.78 -11.97 3.27
N GLY A 28 -0.99 -10.83 2.58
CA GLY A 28 -0.49 -10.58 1.24
C GLY A 28 1.04 -10.71 1.15
N ASP A 29 1.76 -10.27 2.19
CA ASP A 29 3.22 -10.37 2.26
C ASP A 29 3.67 -11.84 2.25
N THR A 30 2.99 -12.70 3.01
CA THR A 30 3.28 -14.14 3.06
C THR A 30 2.97 -14.80 1.72
N LEU A 31 1.86 -14.43 1.10
CA LEU A 31 1.45 -14.97 -0.19
C LEU A 31 2.45 -14.62 -1.30
N VAL A 32 2.92 -13.37 -1.35
CA VAL A 32 3.91 -12.92 -2.34
C VAL A 32 5.27 -13.55 -2.06
N TRP A 33 5.72 -13.56 -0.82
CA TRP A 33 7.00 -14.15 -0.43
C TRP A 33 7.08 -15.64 -0.78
N ASN A 34 6.01 -16.39 -0.50
CA ASN A 34 5.91 -17.83 -0.72
C ASN A 34 5.10 -18.18 -1.98
N PHE A 35 5.00 -17.29 -2.97
CA PHE A 35 4.18 -17.55 -4.16
C PHE A 35 4.62 -18.82 -4.91
N ARG A 36 5.88 -19.26 -4.76
CA ARG A 36 6.38 -20.57 -5.21
C ARG A 36 5.50 -21.74 -4.76
N GLU A 37 5.01 -21.72 -3.52
CA GLU A 37 4.26 -22.83 -2.90
C GLU A 37 2.76 -22.77 -3.20
N VAL A 38 2.30 -21.65 -3.75
CA VAL A 38 0.94 -21.50 -4.24
C VAL A 38 0.78 -22.37 -5.49
N SER A 39 -0.03 -23.41 -5.36
CA SER A 39 -0.44 -24.27 -6.47
C SER A 39 -1.71 -23.71 -7.13
N PRO A 40 -2.00 -24.08 -8.40
CA PRO A 40 -3.22 -23.62 -9.06
C PRO A 40 -4.50 -23.97 -8.31
N ARG A 41 -4.49 -25.07 -7.54
CA ARG A 41 -5.65 -25.52 -6.74
C ARG A 41 -5.87 -24.67 -5.49
N LYS A 42 -4.80 -24.11 -4.93
CA LYS A 42 -4.86 -23.21 -3.76
C LYS A 42 -5.07 -21.75 -4.16
N PHE A 43 -4.93 -21.44 -5.44
CA PHE A 43 -5.16 -20.10 -5.98
C PHE A 43 -6.60 -20.01 -6.46
N HIS A 44 -7.46 -19.29 -5.73
CA HIS A 44 -8.89 -19.18 -6.00
C HIS A 44 -9.27 -18.39 -7.27
N MET A 45 -8.33 -18.21 -8.22
CA MET A 45 -8.54 -17.53 -9.49
C MET A 45 -8.22 -18.47 -10.66
N PRO A 46 -8.70 -18.17 -11.89
CA PRO A 46 -8.40 -18.98 -13.07
C PRO A 46 -6.90 -19.23 -13.25
N PHE A 47 -6.57 -20.41 -13.80
CA PHE A 47 -5.19 -20.88 -14.00
C PHE A 47 -4.28 -19.84 -14.68
N LEU A 48 -4.82 -19.06 -15.61
CA LEU A 48 -4.07 -18.01 -16.31
C LEU A 48 -3.52 -16.95 -15.34
N PHE A 49 -4.30 -16.52 -14.34
CA PHE A 49 -3.85 -15.56 -13.34
C PHE A 49 -2.80 -16.14 -12.40
N TRP A 50 -2.88 -17.43 -12.09
CA TRP A 50 -1.81 -18.11 -11.35
C TRP A 50 -0.49 -18.09 -12.12
N LEU A 51 -0.54 -18.35 -13.44
CA LEU A 51 0.64 -18.32 -14.30
C LEU A 51 1.23 -16.90 -14.40
N ILE A 52 0.39 -15.88 -14.55
CA ILE A 52 0.81 -14.46 -14.50
C ILE A 52 1.47 -14.15 -13.15
N GLY A 53 0.87 -14.60 -12.05
CA GLY A 53 1.45 -14.45 -10.71
C GLY A 53 2.83 -15.10 -10.58
N LYS A 54 3.06 -16.28 -11.18
CA LYS A 54 4.38 -16.93 -11.17
C LYS A 54 5.41 -16.14 -11.96
N ILE A 55 5.02 -15.54 -13.08
CA ILE A 55 5.90 -14.68 -13.88
C ILE A 55 6.28 -13.42 -13.09
N TYR A 56 5.31 -12.83 -12.41
CA TYR A 56 5.49 -11.59 -11.66
C TYR A 56 6.23 -11.80 -10.33
N PHE A 57 5.73 -12.66 -9.45
CA PHE A 57 6.28 -12.91 -8.11
C PHE A 57 7.45 -13.91 -8.11
N GLY A 58 7.58 -14.74 -9.14
CA GLY A 58 8.68 -15.69 -9.30
C GLY A 58 8.27 -17.16 -9.16
N PHE A 59 8.96 -18.03 -9.92
CA PHE A 59 8.72 -19.47 -9.92
C PHE A 59 9.44 -20.21 -8.78
N THR A 60 10.67 -19.78 -8.44
CA THR A 60 11.58 -20.48 -7.51
C THR A 60 11.88 -19.71 -6.23
N LYS A 61 11.93 -18.39 -6.30
CA LYS A 61 12.05 -17.49 -5.15
C LYS A 61 11.29 -16.20 -5.46
N SER A 62 10.92 -15.46 -4.42
CA SER A 62 10.31 -14.14 -4.59
C SER A 62 11.23 -13.25 -5.44
N ARG A 63 10.64 -12.58 -6.43
CA ARG A 63 11.26 -11.52 -7.23
C ARG A 63 11.07 -10.13 -6.62
N ILE A 64 10.28 -10.04 -5.55
CA ILE A 64 10.03 -8.81 -4.82
C ILE A 64 11.08 -8.68 -3.71
N PRO A 65 12.01 -7.70 -3.79
CA PRO A 65 13.10 -7.57 -2.84
C PRO A 65 12.67 -6.96 -1.51
N ILE A 66 11.67 -6.08 -1.52
CA ILE A 66 11.14 -5.37 -0.36
C ILE A 66 9.62 -5.57 -0.34
N LEU A 67 9.09 -6.14 0.74
CA LEU A 67 7.66 -6.40 0.91
C LEU A 67 6.91 -5.16 1.45
N GLY A 68 5.65 -5.33 1.85
CA GLY A 68 4.77 -4.26 2.33
C GLY A 68 3.99 -3.62 1.19
N SER A 69 2.68 -3.87 1.16
CA SER A 69 1.75 -3.29 0.18
C SER A 69 1.11 -1.99 0.65
N GLU A 70 1.21 -1.66 1.93
CA GLU A 70 0.42 -0.62 2.59
C GLU A 70 1.34 0.27 3.42
N PHE A 71 1.04 1.56 3.51
CA PHE A 71 1.84 2.49 4.29
C PHE A 71 1.06 3.72 4.74
N SER A 72 1.61 4.37 5.75
CA SER A 72 1.36 5.78 6.03
C SER A 72 2.67 6.50 6.31
N GLY A 73 2.70 7.79 6.00
CA GLY A 73 3.91 8.57 6.11
C GLY A 73 3.74 10.03 5.75
N GLU A 74 4.87 10.66 5.44
CA GLU A 74 4.96 12.07 5.10
C GLU A 74 5.61 12.24 3.73
N VAL A 75 5.10 13.17 2.94
CA VAL A 75 5.72 13.55 1.68
C VAL A 75 7.07 14.22 1.97
N ASP A 76 8.16 13.59 1.53
CA ASP A 76 9.51 14.12 1.70
C ASP A 76 9.93 15.01 0.53
N ALA A 77 9.56 14.61 -0.70
CA ALA A 77 9.78 15.35 -1.93
C ALA A 77 8.71 15.01 -2.98
N VAL A 78 8.54 15.88 -3.96
CA VAL A 78 7.65 15.70 -5.12
C VAL A 78 8.42 15.99 -6.40
N ASP A 79 8.05 15.33 -7.49
CA ASP A 79 8.45 15.78 -8.82
C ASP A 79 7.82 17.14 -9.16
N LYS A 80 8.42 17.86 -10.11
CA LYS A 80 8.02 19.22 -10.51
C LYS A 80 6.61 19.31 -11.10
N ASP A 81 6.10 18.22 -11.68
CA ASP A 81 4.79 18.20 -12.36
C ASP A 81 3.66 17.70 -11.43
N VAL A 82 3.99 17.35 -10.18
CA VAL A 82 3.01 16.98 -9.14
C VAL A 82 2.28 18.22 -8.63
N THR A 83 0.96 18.13 -8.50
CA THR A 83 0.08 19.25 -8.10
C THR A 83 -0.84 18.93 -6.91
N ARG A 84 -1.10 17.65 -6.63
CA ARG A 84 -2.00 17.16 -5.58
C ARG A 84 -1.35 17.08 -4.21
N PHE A 85 -0.03 17.00 -4.15
CA PHE A 85 0.73 16.81 -2.91
C PHE A 85 1.91 17.76 -2.86
N ARG A 86 2.36 18.06 -1.64
CA ARG A 86 3.54 18.87 -1.37
C ARG A 86 4.30 18.30 -0.18
N LYS A 87 5.58 18.68 -0.07
CA LYS A 87 6.43 18.31 1.06
C LYS A 87 5.76 18.63 2.41
N GLY A 88 5.80 17.67 3.33
CA GLY A 88 5.21 17.76 4.66
C GLY A 88 3.77 17.27 4.75
N ASP A 89 3.09 16.98 3.63
CA ASP A 89 1.74 16.41 3.68
C ASP A 89 1.77 15.01 4.32
N GLN A 90 0.84 14.77 5.24
CA GLN A 90 0.63 13.45 5.83
C GLN A 90 -0.28 12.63 4.92
N VAL A 91 0.15 11.41 4.59
CA VAL A 91 -0.52 10.57 3.60
C VAL A 91 -0.57 9.11 4.02
N PHE A 92 -1.47 8.37 3.40
CA PHE A 92 -1.50 6.91 3.42
C PHE A 92 -1.80 6.38 2.03
N GLY A 93 -1.42 5.13 1.76
CA GLY A 93 -1.58 4.57 0.43
C GLY A 93 -1.39 3.06 0.32
N TYR A 94 -1.61 2.58 -0.90
CA TYR A 94 -1.53 1.17 -1.28
C TYR A 94 -0.68 1.01 -2.55
N LEU A 95 0.37 0.20 -2.46
CA LEU A 95 1.26 -0.16 -3.57
C LEU A 95 0.78 -1.42 -4.30
N GLY A 96 -0.14 -2.18 -3.67
CA GLY A 96 -0.61 -3.45 -4.19
C GLY A 96 0.52 -4.43 -4.45
N PRO A 97 0.50 -5.17 -5.58
CA PRO A 97 1.45 -6.24 -5.84
C PRO A 97 2.89 -5.75 -6.05
N ALA A 98 3.10 -4.44 -6.29
CA ALA A 98 4.43 -3.87 -6.46
C ALA A 98 5.26 -3.92 -5.17
N MET A 99 4.59 -3.87 -4.01
CA MET A 99 5.21 -3.86 -2.68
C MET A 99 6.23 -2.72 -2.50
N GLY A 100 7.02 -2.77 -1.42
CA GLY A 100 8.11 -1.83 -1.16
C GLY A 100 7.90 -0.92 0.05
N ALA A 101 6.81 -1.08 0.81
CA ALA A 101 6.54 -0.27 1.99
C ALA A 101 7.41 -0.62 3.21
N TYR A 102 8.07 -1.78 3.24
CA TYR A 102 9.06 -2.13 4.28
C TYR A 102 10.42 -1.46 4.06
N ALA A 103 10.39 -0.16 3.77
CA ALA A 103 11.53 0.69 3.57
C ALA A 103 11.29 2.04 4.25
N GLU A 104 12.37 2.74 4.60
CA GLU A 104 12.25 4.09 5.17
C GLU A 104 11.69 5.11 4.18
N TYR A 105 11.92 4.87 2.88
CA TYR A 105 11.43 5.70 1.80
C TYR A 105 10.88 4.85 0.65
N LEU A 106 9.81 5.35 0.02
CA LEU A 106 9.23 4.77 -1.18
C LEU A 106 8.76 5.84 -2.14
N ARG A 107 8.59 5.45 -3.40
CA ARG A 107 8.02 6.29 -4.44
C ARG A 107 6.67 5.75 -4.85
N ILE A 108 5.75 6.65 -5.16
CA ILE A 108 4.45 6.30 -5.72
C ILE A 108 4.04 7.38 -6.72
N PRO A 109 3.43 7.02 -7.86
CA PRO A 109 2.83 8.01 -8.75
C PRO A 109 1.80 8.86 -8.00
N GLU A 110 1.75 10.15 -8.30
CA GLU A 110 0.75 11.06 -7.73
C GLU A 110 -0.67 10.51 -7.91
N LYS A 111 -0.94 9.91 -9.08
CA LYS A 111 -2.24 9.29 -9.44
C LYS A 111 -2.39 7.84 -8.96
N GLY A 112 -1.45 7.32 -8.18
CA GLY A 112 -1.57 6.03 -7.51
C GLY A 112 -2.62 6.04 -6.41
N VAL A 113 -2.73 4.93 -5.69
CA VAL A 113 -3.60 4.84 -4.50
C VAL A 113 -2.91 5.56 -3.34
N LEU A 114 -3.01 6.88 -3.35
CA LEU A 114 -2.42 7.81 -2.39
C LEU A 114 -3.47 8.87 -2.00
N ALA A 115 -3.63 9.07 -0.70
CA ALA A 115 -4.55 10.07 -0.15
C ALA A 115 -3.97 10.75 1.08
N HIS A 116 -4.51 11.92 1.42
CA HIS A 116 -4.17 12.59 2.68
C HIS A 116 -4.69 11.79 3.87
N LYS A 117 -3.84 11.66 4.87
CA LYS A 117 -4.20 11.12 6.16
C LYS A 117 -5.05 12.13 6.94
N LEU A 118 -6.05 11.65 7.68
CA LEU A 118 -6.80 12.48 8.62
C LEU A 118 -5.88 13.00 9.75
N VAL A 119 -6.03 14.28 10.10
CA VAL A 119 -5.17 14.95 11.11
C VAL A 119 -5.19 14.23 12.46
N ASN A 120 -6.35 13.73 12.88
CA ASN A 120 -6.58 13.12 14.20
C ASN A 120 -6.32 11.61 14.25
N MET A 121 -5.74 11.03 13.20
CA MET A 121 -5.40 9.60 13.14
C MET A 121 -3.90 9.42 13.44
N SER A 122 -3.48 8.33 14.06
CA SER A 122 -2.05 8.00 14.14
C SER A 122 -1.52 7.47 12.80
N TYR A 123 -0.20 7.32 12.65
CA TYR A 123 0.35 6.70 11.44
C TYR A 123 0.02 5.21 11.38
N GLU A 124 0.06 4.51 12.51
CA GLU A 124 -0.28 3.09 12.64
C GLU A 124 -1.74 2.83 12.27
N GLU A 125 -2.65 3.67 12.76
CA GLU A 125 -4.06 3.61 12.39
C GLU A 125 -4.28 3.85 10.89
N ALA A 126 -3.55 4.81 10.31
CA ALA A 126 -3.66 5.15 8.89
C ALA A 126 -3.00 4.14 7.95
N ALA A 127 -1.95 3.47 8.42
CA ALA A 127 -1.24 2.45 7.67
C ALA A 127 -1.98 1.11 7.65
N GLY A 128 -2.94 0.90 8.56
CA GLY A 128 -3.83 -0.25 8.49
C GLY A 128 -4.56 -0.32 7.16
N ASP A 129 -5.25 -1.44 6.93
CA ASP A 129 -5.91 -1.77 5.65
C ASP A 129 -6.53 -0.52 5.01
N PRO A 130 -6.00 -0.02 3.87
CA PRO A 130 -6.43 1.23 3.27
C PRO A 130 -7.93 1.27 2.96
N LEU A 131 -8.57 0.13 2.70
CA LEU A 131 -10.03 0.05 2.59
C LEU A 131 -10.69 0.36 3.93
N VAL A 132 -10.21 -0.24 5.02
CA VAL A 132 -10.68 0.05 6.38
C VAL A 132 -10.42 1.50 6.76
N THR A 133 -9.30 2.09 6.36
CA THR A 133 -8.98 3.51 6.61
C THR A 133 -9.92 4.44 5.84
N ILE A 134 -10.18 4.16 4.55
CA ILE A 134 -11.16 4.91 3.75
C ILE A 134 -12.56 4.80 4.38
N ILE A 135 -12.97 3.59 4.74
CA ILE A 135 -14.26 3.33 5.39
C ILE A 135 -14.34 4.07 6.74
N SER A 136 -13.32 3.96 7.59
CA SER A 136 -13.23 4.61 8.90
C SER A 136 -13.27 6.14 8.79
N SER A 137 -12.64 6.71 7.75
CA SER A 137 -12.73 8.14 7.46
C SER A 137 -14.17 8.58 7.17
N HIS A 138 -14.94 7.74 6.48
CA HIS A 138 -16.36 7.98 6.21
C HIS A 138 -17.22 7.87 7.48
N TYR A 139 -16.92 6.93 8.37
CA TYR A 139 -17.61 6.75 9.65
C TYR A 139 -17.39 7.87 10.67
N LYS A 140 -16.21 8.53 10.65
CA LYS A 140 -15.94 9.70 11.50
C LYS A 140 -16.56 11.00 10.97
N THR A 141 -17.12 10.99 9.76
CA THR A 141 -18.04 12.03 9.26
C THR A 141 -19.47 11.73 9.71
N PRO A 142 -20.30 12.73 10.04
CA PRO A 142 -21.62 12.51 10.64
C PRO A 142 -22.65 12.07 9.59
N TYR A 143 -22.53 10.84 9.08
CA TYR A 143 -23.58 10.19 8.31
C TYR A 143 -24.03 8.92 9.01
N ARG A 144 -25.33 8.88 9.31
CA ARG A 144 -25.98 7.85 10.10
C ARG A 144 -26.05 6.58 9.25
N LEU A 145 -25.39 5.51 9.73
CA LEU A 145 -25.40 4.14 9.19
C LEU A 145 -26.72 3.61 8.58
N PRO A 146 -27.92 3.94 9.10
CA PRO A 146 -29.18 3.40 8.57
C PRO A 146 -29.51 3.81 7.13
N GLU A 147 -28.89 4.87 6.59
CA GLU A 147 -29.24 5.39 5.26
C GLU A 147 -28.50 4.68 4.11
N LEU A 148 -27.35 4.06 4.38
CA LEU A 148 -26.51 3.42 3.35
C LEU A 148 -26.85 1.95 3.09
N PHE A 149 -27.52 1.29 4.04
CA PHE A 149 -27.95 -0.10 3.91
C PHE A 149 -29.39 -0.29 4.42
N PRO A 150 -30.40 0.27 3.73
CA PRO A 150 -31.80 0.19 4.16
C PRO A 150 -32.37 -1.24 4.18
N HIS A 151 -31.59 -2.23 3.74
CA HIS A 151 -32.02 -3.64 3.61
C HIS A 151 -31.20 -4.62 4.45
N VAL A 152 -30.22 -4.16 5.24
CA VAL A 152 -29.53 -5.02 6.20
C VAL A 152 -30.19 -4.80 7.55
N GLY A 153 -31.31 -5.51 7.77
CA GLY A 153 -31.95 -5.58 9.07
C GLY A 153 -31.08 -6.36 10.05
N LEU A 154 -30.84 -5.78 11.23
CA LEU A 154 -30.56 -6.53 12.46
C LEU A 154 -31.88 -7.07 13.01
#